data_AF-A0A2T6LTY1-F1
#
_entry.id   AF-A0A2T6LTY1-F1
#
_cell.length_a   1.000
_cell.length_b   1.000
_cell.length_c   1.000
_cell.angle_alpha   90.00
_cell.angle_beta   90.00
_cell.angle_gamma   90.00
#
_symmetry.space_group_name_H-M   'P 1'
#
loop_
_entity.id
_entity.type
_entity.pdbx_description
1 polymer ?
#
loop_
_entity_poly.entity_id
_entity_poly.type
_entity_poly.pdbx_seq_one_letter_code
_entity_poly.pdbx_strand_id
1 'polypeptide(L)'
;MAASSDFLPFATGSGANVTSQSDWAALAARTGGFSSGLASSAQFNKALRQANFVAAALASWMSVEINDAVVDDGVIANFTTQITNALTAFSNSLGYLTASAAAAAYAPLSAFVNSLSGNGYQKLPGGLILQWCSTTAYLSEGGKTVSFPIAFPNNCFVAIPAAVLGSPSSSQDAWAQTYSKSANSVGVYMQFPSGGSTTWGMTADLIALGN
;
A
#
# COMPACT_ATOMS: atom_id res chain seq x y z
N MET A 1 -16.40 20.52 -17.23
CA MET A 1 -17.84 20.76 -17.39
C MET A 1 -18.45 20.83 -16.01
N ALA A 2 -19.64 21.41 -15.83
CA ALA A 2 -20.28 21.47 -14.52
C ALA A 2 -21.01 20.14 -14.25
N ALA A 3 -20.91 19.62 -13.02
CA ALA A 3 -21.66 18.44 -12.57
C ALA A 3 -23.16 18.64 -12.86
N SER A 4 -23.72 17.80 -13.72
CA SER A 4 -25.11 17.84 -14.15
C SER A 4 -25.59 16.46 -14.58
N SER A 5 -26.90 16.23 -14.55
CA SER A 5 -27.51 14.93 -14.88
C SER A 5 -28.81 15.13 -15.63
N ASP A 6 -28.99 14.44 -16.75
CA ASP A 6 -30.22 14.43 -17.54
C ASP A 6 -31.28 13.47 -16.97
N PHE A 7 -30.90 12.61 -16.02
CA PHE A 7 -31.83 11.72 -15.32
C PHE A 7 -32.65 12.51 -14.30
N LEU A 8 -33.87 12.88 -14.67
CA LEU A 8 -34.75 13.70 -13.85
C LEU A 8 -35.70 12.86 -12.98
N PRO A 9 -35.92 13.26 -11.71
CA PRO A 9 -36.91 12.61 -10.87
C PRO A 9 -38.32 12.94 -11.37
N PHE A 10 -39.29 12.04 -11.13
CA PHE A 10 -40.68 12.22 -11.55
C PHE A 10 -41.63 12.32 -10.36
N ALA A 11 -42.63 13.21 -10.43
CA ALA A 11 -43.70 13.36 -9.44
C ALA A 11 -43.23 13.59 -7.97
N THR A 12 -42.13 14.34 -7.80
CA THR A 12 -41.57 14.74 -6.49
C THR A 12 -42.09 16.07 -5.95
N GLY A 13 -42.82 16.84 -6.77
CA GLY A 13 -43.39 18.13 -6.38
C GLY A 13 -44.47 18.03 -5.31
N SER A 14 -44.67 19.13 -4.58
CA SER A 14 -45.79 19.26 -3.65
C SER A 14 -47.13 19.09 -4.40
N GLY A 15 -48.05 18.31 -3.82
CA GLY A 15 -49.34 18.02 -4.44
C GLY A 15 -49.31 17.09 -5.66
N ALA A 16 -48.18 16.44 -5.95
CA ALA A 16 -48.11 15.47 -7.04
C ALA A 16 -49.15 14.35 -6.88
N ASN A 17 -49.85 14.00 -7.97
CA ASN A 17 -50.85 12.93 -8.01
C ASN A 17 -50.18 11.56 -7.81
N VAL A 18 -49.95 11.18 -6.56
CA VAL A 18 -49.22 9.99 -6.18
C VAL A 18 -49.87 9.35 -4.96
N THR A 19 -50.12 8.04 -5.02
CA THR A 19 -50.68 7.28 -3.90
C THR A 19 -49.80 7.41 -2.65
N SER A 20 -50.45 7.50 -1.47
CA SER A 20 -49.75 7.60 -0.19
C SER A 20 -48.81 6.42 0.05
N GLN A 21 -47.84 6.56 0.95
CA GLN A 21 -46.91 5.47 1.22
C GLN A 21 -47.59 4.26 1.89
N SER A 22 -48.54 4.50 2.79
CA SER A 22 -49.32 3.45 3.45
C SER A 22 -50.18 2.67 2.47
N ASP A 23 -50.89 3.38 1.58
CA ASP A 23 -51.79 2.73 0.62
C ASP A 23 -50.99 1.98 -0.46
N TRP A 24 -49.83 2.50 -0.86
CA TRP A 24 -48.93 1.79 -1.77
C TRP A 24 -48.35 0.52 -1.17
N ALA A 25 -47.95 0.55 0.11
CA ALA A 25 -47.42 -0.62 0.79
C ALA A 25 -48.46 -1.74 0.93
N ALA A 26 -49.73 -1.37 1.14
CA ALA A 26 -50.86 -2.29 1.25
C ALA A 26 -51.43 -2.77 -0.10
N LEU A 27 -51.06 -2.13 -1.22
CA LEU A 27 -51.62 -2.44 -2.53
C LEU A 27 -51.15 -3.80 -3.05
N ALA A 28 -52.07 -4.72 -3.32
CA ALA A 28 -51.77 -6.05 -3.87
C ALA A 28 -51.01 -5.99 -5.22
N ALA A 29 -51.27 -4.97 -6.04
CA ALA A 29 -50.59 -4.75 -7.31
C ALA A 29 -49.09 -4.40 -7.17
N ARG A 30 -48.61 -4.00 -5.97
CA ARG A 30 -47.17 -3.77 -5.73
C ARG A 30 -46.35 -5.05 -5.93
N THR A 31 -46.89 -6.19 -5.51
CA THR A 31 -46.25 -7.50 -5.66
C THR A 31 -46.72 -8.25 -6.90
N GLY A 32 -48.01 -8.18 -7.23
CA GLY A 32 -48.60 -8.89 -8.38
C GLY A 32 -48.46 -8.18 -9.73
N GLY A 33 -48.04 -6.91 -9.73
CA GLY A 33 -48.17 -6.03 -10.89
C GLY A 33 -49.61 -5.57 -11.11
N PHE A 34 -49.79 -4.62 -12.04
CA PHE A 34 -51.13 -4.28 -12.52
C PHE A 34 -51.63 -5.38 -13.45
N SER A 35 -52.72 -6.03 -13.08
CA SER A 35 -53.45 -6.98 -13.93
C SER A 35 -54.14 -6.27 -15.10
N SER A 36 -54.77 -7.05 -15.98
CA SER A 36 -55.64 -6.51 -17.04
C SER A 36 -56.69 -5.54 -16.49
N GLY A 37 -56.72 -4.32 -17.02
CA GLY A 37 -57.62 -3.24 -16.58
C GLY A 37 -56.94 -1.88 -16.60
N LEU A 38 -57.62 -0.86 -16.06
CA LEU A 38 -57.08 0.49 -15.92
C LEU A 38 -56.36 0.64 -14.57
N ALA A 39 -55.05 0.91 -14.61
CA ALA A 39 -54.30 1.29 -13.41
C ALA A 39 -54.63 2.73 -13.01
N SER A 40 -54.78 3.00 -11.71
CA SER A 40 -54.95 4.38 -11.23
C SER A 40 -53.70 5.21 -11.53
N SER A 41 -53.89 6.41 -12.08
CA SER A 41 -52.78 7.32 -12.40
C SER A 41 -51.92 7.64 -11.17
N ALA A 42 -52.53 7.73 -9.98
CA ALA A 42 -51.81 7.94 -8.72
C ALA A 42 -50.87 6.76 -8.37
N GLN A 43 -51.30 5.53 -8.67
CA GLN A 43 -50.53 4.31 -8.42
C GLN A 43 -49.42 4.15 -9.46
N PHE A 44 -49.72 4.46 -10.72
CA PHE A 44 -48.72 4.45 -11.79
C PHE A 44 -47.62 5.51 -11.55
N ASN A 45 -48.01 6.73 -11.19
CA ASN A 45 -47.07 7.78 -10.81
C ASN A 45 -46.25 7.41 -9.58
N LYS A 46 -46.82 6.66 -8.62
CA LYS A 46 -46.06 6.14 -7.47
C LYS A 46 -44.95 5.19 -7.91
N ALA A 47 -45.26 4.24 -8.80
CA ALA A 47 -44.29 3.28 -9.32
C ALA A 47 -43.17 4.00 -10.09
N LEU A 48 -43.52 4.88 -11.04
CA LEU A 48 -42.54 5.66 -11.80
C LEU A 48 -41.68 6.55 -10.90
N ARG A 49 -42.28 7.21 -9.91
CA ARG A 49 -41.54 8.03 -8.95
C ARG A 49 -40.50 7.21 -8.19
N GLN A 50 -40.84 6.01 -7.71
CA GLN A 50 -39.88 5.18 -6.95
C GLN A 50 -38.70 4.76 -7.83
N ALA A 51 -38.93 4.42 -9.10
CA ALA A 51 -37.87 4.10 -10.05
C ALA A 51 -36.99 5.32 -10.37
N ASN A 52 -37.61 6.43 -10.80
CA ASN A 52 -36.89 7.60 -11.29
C ASN A 52 -36.20 8.38 -10.17
N PHE A 53 -36.73 8.35 -8.94
CA PHE A 53 -36.09 8.98 -7.78
C PHE A 53 -34.71 8.37 -7.49
N VAL A 54 -34.59 7.05 -7.55
CA VAL A 54 -33.31 6.35 -7.32
C VAL A 54 -32.35 6.62 -8.48
N ALA A 55 -32.83 6.56 -9.72
CA ALA A 55 -32.02 6.82 -10.91
C ALA A 55 -31.45 8.25 -10.91
N ALA A 56 -32.29 9.26 -10.64
CA ALA A 56 -31.87 10.65 -10.57
C ALA A 56 -30.87 10.91 -9.43
N ALA A 57 -31.06 10.30 -8.26
CA ALA A 57 -30.13 10.41 -7.14
C ALA A 57 -28.75 9.80 -7.47
N LEU A 58 -28.74 8.61 -8.09
CA LEU A 58 -27.51 7.94 -8.52
C LEU A 58 -26.76 8.76 -9.58
N ALA A 59 -27.46 9.21 -10.63
CA ALA A 59 -26.85 10.00 -11.71
C ALA A 59 -26.35 11.36 -11.20
N SER A 60 -27.07 12.01 -10.28
CA SER A 60 -26.61 13.23 -9.63
C SER A 60 -25.32 12.99 -8.84
N TRP A 61 -25.23 11.91 -8.05
CA TRP A 61 -23.99 11.55 -7.35
C TRP A 61 -22.85 11.28 -8.33
N MET A 62 -23.09 10.47 -9.37
CA MET A 62 -22.10 10.17 -10.40
C MET A 62 -21.53 11.45 -11.02
N SER A 63 -22.39 12.41 -11.39
CA SER A 63 -21.97 13.68 -12.01
C SER A 63 -21.01 14.49 -11.13
N VAL A 64 -21.19 14.42 -9.80
CA VAL A 64 -20.32 15.08 -8.82
C VAL A 64 -18.98 14.35 -8.73
N GLU A 65 -18.99 13.00 -8.64
CA GLU A 65 -17.77 12.21 -8.52
C GLU A 65 -16.86 12.31 -9.76
N ILE A 66 -17.44 12.33 -10.97
CA ILE A 66 -16.68 12.43 -12.22
C ILE A 66 -16.42 13.87 -12.65
N ASN A 67 -17.02 14.86 -11.98
CA ASN A 67 -17.00 16.28 -12.36
C ASN A 67 -17.37 16.50 -13.84
N ASP A 68 -18.40 15.80 -14.30
CA ASP A 68 -18.88 15.83 -15.67
C ASP A 68 -20.39 15.59 -15.76
N ALA A 69 -20.97 15.82 -16.93
CA ALA A 69 -22.38 15.60 -17.20
C ALA A 69 -22.70 14.11 -17.38
N VAL A 70 -23.75 13.63 -16.71
CA VAL A 70 -24.33 12.30 -16.93
C VAL A 70 -25.53 12.42 -17.88
N VAL A 71 -25.29 12.11 -19.14
CA VAL A 71 -26.23 12.31 -20.26
C VAL A 71 -27.15 11.10 -20.45
N ASP A 72 -28.44 11.34 -20.72
CA ASP A 72 -29.42 10.32 -21.11
C ASP A 72 -29.47 10.20 -22.65
N ASP A 73 -28.51 9.46 -23.20
CA ASP A 73 -28.37 9.21 -24.64
C ASP A 73 -28.92 7.85 -25.09
N GLY A 74 -29.48 7.07 -24.15
CA GLY A 74 -29.95 5.70 -24.38
C GLY A 74 -28.84 4.66 -24.62
N VAL A 75 -27.57 5.02 -24.47
CA VAL A 75 -26.43 4.12 -24.72
C VAL A 75 -25.93 3.50 -23.42
N ILE A 76 -26.32 2.25 -23.18
CA ILE A 76 -25.97 1.50 -21.95
C ILE A 76 -24.45 1.44 -21.71
N ALA A 77 -23.65 1.32 -22.78
CA ALA A 77 -22.19 1.28 -22.67
C ALA A 77 -21.62 2.57 -22.09
N ASN A 78 -22.10 3.73 -22.54
CA ASN A 78 -21.65 5.05 -22.05
C ASN A 78 -22.02 5.21 -20.57
N PHE A 79 -23.24 4.86 -20.19
CA PHE A 79 -23.67 4.91 -18.80
C PHE A 79 -22.84 3.96 -17.91
N THR A 80 -22.54 2.75 -18.38
CA THR A 80 -21.69 1.79 -17.66
C THR A 80 -20.29 2.36 -17.42
N THR A 81 -19.68 2.97 -18.45
CA THR A 81 -18.37 3.64 -18.32
C THR A 81 -18.43 4.76 -17.27
N GLN A 82 -19.47 5.58 -17.28
CA GLN A 82 -19.62 6.67 -16.30
C GLN A 82 -19.80 6.14 -14.87
N ILE A 83 -20.54 5.04 -14.66
CA ILE A 83 -20.64 4.39 -13.35
C ILE A 83 -19.26 3.89 -12.89
N THR A 84 -18.51 3.22 -13.76
CA THR A 84 -17.16 2.73 -13.42
C THR A 84 -16.24 3.89 -13.05
N ASN A 85 -16.30 5.00 -13.78
CA ASN A 85 -15.51 6.19 -13.49
C ASN A 85 -15.90 6.82 -12.15
N ALA A 86 -17.19 6.96 -11.85
CA ALA A 86 -17.69 7.48 -10.58
C ALA A 86 -17.23 6.61 -9.40
N LEU A 87 -17.36 5.28 -9.50
CA LEU A 87 -16.88 4.35 -8.48
C LEU A 87 -15.36 4.39 -8.30
N THR A 88 -14.61 4.57 -9.39
CA THR A 88 -13.14 4.72 -9.34
C THR A 88 -12.75 6.02 -8.66
N ALA A 89 -13.42 7.14 -8.98
CA ALA A 89 -13.20 8.43 -8.35
C ALA A 89 -13.51 8.37 -6.84
N PHE A 90 -14.65 7.77 -6.47
CA PHE A 90 -15.01 7.53 -5.07
C PHE A 90 -14.00 6.63 -4.35
N SER A 91 -13.56 5.54 -4.97
CA SER A 91 -12.53 4.65 -4.39
C SER A 91 -11.21 5.39 -4.14
N ASN A 92 -10.82 6.28 -5.06
CA ASN A 92 -9.64 7.13 -4.91
C ASN A 92 -9.80 8.15 -3.78
N SER A 93 -10.99 8.71 -3.57
CA SER A 93 -11.25 9.71 -2.53
C SER A 93 -11.23 9.10 -1.11
N LEU A 94 -11.54 7.81 -0.98
CA LEU A 94 -11.45 7.07 0.29
C LEU A 94 -10.02 6.74 0.73
N GLY A 95 -8.99 7.05 -0.08
CA GLY A 95 -7.58 6.82 0.29
C GLY A 95 -7.14 5.35 0.26
N TYR A 96 -8.02 4.42 -0.10
CA TYR A 96 -7.68 3.00 -0.35
C TYR A 96 -7.29 2.81 -1.82
N LEU A 97 -6.08 3.25 -2.13
CA LEU A 97 -5.16 2.82 -3.19
C LEU A 97 -5.77 2.02 -4.36
N THR A 98 -6.09 2.70 -5.45
CA THR A 98 -5.95 2.09 -6.78
C THR A 98 -4.49 1.66 -6.97
N ALA A 99 -4.25 0.60 -7.75
CA ALA A 99 -2.93 -0.01 -7.94
C ALA A 99 -1.82 1.00 -8.37
N SER A 100 -2.18 2.16 -8.91
CA SER A 100 -1.27 3.26 -9.24
C SER A 100 -0.91 4.17 -8.05
N ALA A 101 -1.75 4.29 -7.04
CA ALA A 101 -1.46 5.03 -5.81
C ALA A 101 -0.65 4.20 -4.81
N ALA A 102 -0.72 2.86 -4.88
CA ALA A 102 0.19 1.98 -4.14
C ALA A 102 1.66 2.24 -4.52
N ALA A 103 1.94 2.67 -5.76
CA ALA A 103 3.29 3.05 -6.18
C ALA A 103 3.80 4.35 -5.52
N ALA A 104 2.92 5.21 -5.00
CA ALA A 104 3.25 6.49 -4.36
C ALA A 104 3.14 6.46 -2.83
N ALA A 105 2.28 5.61 -2.26
CA ALA A 105 2.07 5.47 -0.82
C ALA A 105 3.00 4.46 -0.15
N TYR A 106 3.57 3.52 -0.92
CA TYR A 106 4.86 2.93 -0.55
C TYR A 106 5.90 3.97 -0.93
N ALA A 107 6.72 4.45 0.02
CA ALA A 107 8.00 5.05 -0.34
C ALA A 107 8.59 4.15 -1.43
N PRO A 108 8.89 4.72 -2.61
CA PRO A 108 8.80 3.99 -3.87
C PRO A 108 9.58 2.69 -3.74
N LEU A 109 9.20 1.59 -4.35
CA LEU A 109 9.99 0.35 -4.25
C LEU A 109 11.47 0.59 -4.64
N SER A 110 11.75 1.65 -5.42
CA SER A 110 13.08 2.19 -5.67
C SER A 110 13.81 2.78 -4.46
N ALA A 111 13.14 3.18 -3.38
CA ALA A 111 13.71 3.54 -2.09
C ALA A 111 14.25 2.33 -1.32
N PHE A 112 13.79 1.12 -1.66
CA PHE A 112 14.33 -0.15 -1.15
C PHE A 112 15.50 -0.67 -2.00
N VAL A 113 16.40 0.21 -2.45
CA VAL A 113 17.62 -0.21 -3.17
C VAL A 113 18.41 -1.19 -2.32
N ASN A 114 18.84 -2.29 -2.93
CA ASN A 114 19.60 -3.33 -2.26
C ASN A 114 20.71 -3.90 -3.15
N SER A 115 21.66 -4.57 -2.50
CA SER A 115 22.63 -5.48 -3.11
C SER A 115 22.69 -6.74 -2.28
N LEU A 116 22.25 -7.88 -2.83
CA LEU A 116 22.23 -9.18 -2.14
C LEU A 116 23.49 -10.01 -2.34
N SER A 117 24.63 -9.35 -2.58
CA SER A 117 25.95 -9.97 -2.61
C SER A 117 26.40 -10.42 -1.21
N GLY A 118 27.45 -11.25 -1.15
CA GLY A 118 28.02 -11.73 0.13
C GLY A 118 28.38 -10.59 1.10
N ASN A 119 28.88 -9.47 0.57
CA ASN A 119 28.87 -8.18 1.25
C ASN A 119 27.79 -7.32 0.61
N GLY A 120 26.75 -6.93 1.35
CA GLY A 120 25.52 -6.37 0.77
C GLY A 120 24.80 -5.38 1.67
N TYR A 121 23.70 -4.83 1.16
CA TYR A 121 22.91 -3.82 1.89
C TYR A 121 21.44 -3.81 1.47
N GLN A 122 20.60 -3.24 2.33
CA GLN A 122 19.22 -2.87 2.08
C GLN A 122 18.98 -1.44 2.59
N LYS A 123 18.61 -0.53 1.70
CA LYS A 123 18.09 0.79 2.08
C LYS A 123 16.62 0.66 2.45
N LEU A 124 16.20 1.40 3.46
CA LEU A 124 14.81 1.46 3.90
C LEU A 124 14.26 2.88 3.65
N PRO A 125 12.96 3.00 3.36
CA PRO A 125 12.25 4.26 3.44
C PRO A 125 12.55 5.02 4.74
N GLY A 126 12.73 6.33 4.64
CA GLY A 126 13.11 7.17 5.78
C GLY A 126 14.62 7.29 6.00
N GLY A 127 15.44 6.64 5.16
CA GLY A 127 16.89 6.87 5.09
C GLY A 127 17.74 5.91 5.92
N LEU A 128 17.13 5.02 6.71
CA LEU A 128 17.87 3.96 7.41
C LEU A 128 18.43 2.95 6.41
N ILE A 129 19.63 2.45 6.67
CA ILE A 129 20.35 1.49 5.84
C ILE A 129 20.81 0.34 6.73
N LEU A 130 20.53 -0.90 6.31
CA LEU A 130 21.10 -2.12 6.86
C LEU A 130 22.23 -2.58 5.93
N GLN A 131 23.40 -2.91 6.47
CA GLN A 131 24.51 -3.46 5.69
C GLN A 131 25.08 -4.72 6.35
N TRP A 132 25.59 -5.64 5.56
CA TRP A 132 26.34 -6.81 6.02
C TRP A 132 27.63 -6.99 5.21
N CYS A 133 28.67 -7.46 5.88
CA CYS A 133 29.94 -7.80 5.26
C CYS A 133 30.75 -8.72 6.17
N SER A 134 31.76 -9.39 5.63
CA SER A 134 32.67 -10.21 6.42
C SER A 134 34.10 -9.67 6.38
N THR A 135 34.84 -9.90 7.46
CA THR A 135 36.29 -9.71 7.49
C THR A 135 37.00 -10.79 6.66
N THR A 136 38.20 -10.48 6.18
CA THR A 136 39.15 -11.53 5.78
C THR A 136 39.60 -12.34 7.00
N ALA A 137 39.99 -13.59 6.77
CA ALA A 137 40.59 -14.48 7.75
C ALA A 137 41.61 -13.80 8.70
N TYR A 138 41.49 -14.06 10.00
CA TYR A 138 42.46 -13.69 11.02
C TYR A 138 43.50 -14.81 11.22
N LEU A 139 44.78 -14.43 11.23
CA LEU A 139 45.94 -15.30 11.47
C LEU A 139 46.63 -15.02 12.82
N SER A 140 46.13 -14.05 13.58
CA SER A 140 46.51 -13.76 14.96
C SER A 140 45.41 -12.92 15.60
N GLU A 141 45.49 -12.70 16.91
CA GLU A 141 44.74 -11.59 17.51
C GLU A 141 45.10 -10.29 16.79
N GLY A 142 44.12 -9.40 16.68
CA GLY A 142 44.36 -8.09 16.10
C GLY A 142 43.13 -7.43 15.51
N GLY A 143 43.31 -6.18 15.13
CA GLY A 143 42.31 -5.36 14.45
C GLY A 143 42.39 -5.49 12.93
N LYS A 144 41.24 -5.56 12.27
CA LYS A 144 41.10 -5.28 10.84
C LYS A 144 40.04 -4.20 10.64
N THR A 145 40.15 -3.47 9.54
CA THR A 145 39.12 -2.52 9.11
C THR A 145 38.42 -3.10 7.89
N VAL A 146 37.09 -3.16 7.94
CA VAL A 146 36.23 -3.62 6.84
C VAL A 146 35.46 -2.43 6.31
N SER A 147 35.51 -2.24 4.99
CA SER A 147 34.71 -1.21 4.33
C SER A 147 33.27 -1.70 4.16
N PHE A 148 32.31 -0.84 4.43
CA PHE A 148 30.91 -1.12 4.13
C PHE A 148 30.68 -1.17 2.61
N PRO A 149 29.73 -1.99 2.12
CA PRO A 149 29.35 -2.03 0.70
C PRO A 149 29.03 -0.65 0.12
N ILE A 150 28.38 0.21 0.91
CA ILE A 150 28.19 1.64 0.62
C ILE A 150 28.49 2.47 1.87
N ALA A 151 28.86 3.74 1.70
CA ALA A 151 28.95 4.65 2.83
C ALA A 151 27.55 4.94 3.39
N PHE A 152 27.41 4.97 4.71
CA PHE A 152 26.27 5.61 5.37
C PHE A 152 26.35 7.12 5.11
N PRO A 153 25.33 7.76 4.49
CA PRO A 153 25.39 9.18 4.14
C PRO A 153 25.72 10.14 5.29
N ASN A 154 25.35 9.79 6.52
CA ASN A 154 25.59 10.54 7.74
C ASN A 154 26.45 9.75 8.73
N ASN A 155 25.92 8.68 9.34
CA ASN A 155 26.56 7.98 10.45
C ASN A 155 26.23 6.49 10.49
N CYS A 156 27.23 5.68 10.85
CA CYS A 156 26.99 4.32 11.33
C CYS A 156 26.54 4.37 12.80
N PHE A 157 25.29 4.03 13.07
CA PHE A 157 24.73 4.01 14.43
C PHE A 157 25.25 2.82 15.23
N VAL A 158 25.28 1.63 14.63
CA VAL A 158 25.75 0.40 15.27
C VAL A 158 26.35 -0.55 14.25
N ALA A 159 27.38 -1.29 14.66
CA ALA A 159 28.02 -2.33 13.88
C ALA A 159 28.35 -3.48 14.83
N ILE A 160 27.80 -4.67 14.57
CA ILE A 160 27.87 -5.83 15.45
C ILE A 160 28.57 -6.96 14.69
N PRO A 161 29.77 -7.37 15.13
CA PRO A 161 30.49 -8.48 14.54
C PRO A 161 30.14 -9.78 15.29
N ALA A 162 30.09 -10.88 14.56
CA ALA A 162 29.97 -12.23 15.07
C ALA A 162 31.14 -13.05 14.54
N ALA A 163 31.91 -13.67 15.44
CA ALA A 163 33.00 -14.55 15.03
C ALA A 163 32.45 -15.81 14.34
N VAL A 164 33.11 -16.22 13.25
CA VAL A 164 32.73 -17.39 12.46
C VAL A 164 33.91 -18.36 12.43
N LEU A 165 33.61 -19.58 12.87
CA LEU A 165 34.52 -20.73 12.80
C LEU A 165 34.37 -21.40 11.43
N GLY A 166 35.49 -21.76 10.80
CA GLY A 166 35.48 -22.50 9.53
C GLY A 166 35.01 -23.95 9.66
N SER A 167 34.98 -24.50 10.87
CA SER A 167 34.51 -25.85 11.19
C SER A 167 34.17 -25.96 12.69
N PRO A 168 33.28 -26.89 13.10
CA PRO A 168 33.00 -27.13 14.51
C PRO A 168 34.28 -27.51 15.27
N SER A 169 34.52 -26.86 16.41
CA SER A 169 35.69 -27.11 17.25
C SER A 169 35.36 -26.82 18.71
N SER A 170 35.89 -27.64 19.62
CA SER A 170 35.87 -27.42 21.08
C SER A 170 37.17 -26.82 21.60
N SER A 171 38.10 -26.49 20.69
CA SER A 171 39.43 -25.96 21.00
C SER A 171 39.67 -24.59 20.35
N GLN A 172 38.66 -24.03 19.68
CA GLN A 172 38.73 -22.72 19.03
C GLN A 172 37.61 -21.85 19.59
N ASP A 173 38.01 -20.86 20.36
CA ASP A 173 37.12 -19.85 20.91
C ASP A 173 37.61 -18.48 20.45
N ALA A 174 36.70 -17.61 20.03
CA ALA A 174 37.04 -16.27 19.62
C ALA A 174 35.93 -15.27 19.92
N TRP A 175 36.33 -14.04 20.19
CA TRP A 175 35.42 -12.91 20.39
C TRP A 175 35.76 -11.81 19.40
N ALA A 176 34.79 -11.51 18.53
CA ALA A 176 34.87 -10.36 17.65
C ALA A 176 34.27 -9.13 18.36
N GLN A 177 34.99 -8.01 18.32
CA GLN A 177 34.61 -6.77 18.98
C GLN A 177 34.72 -5.60 18.01
N THR A 178 33.74 -4.71 18.01
CA THR A 178 33.86 -3.44 17.29
C THR A 178 34.72 -2.48 18.11
N TYR A 179 35.89 -2.09 17.60
CA TYR A 179 36.76 -1.10 18.24
C TYR A 179 36.65 0.29 17.61
N SER A 180 36.11 0.40 16.39
CA SER A 180 35.83 1.68 15.73
C SER A 180 34.69 1.54 14.73
N LYS A 181 33.99 2.65 14.45
CA LYS A 181 33.00 2.75 13.37
C LYS A 181 33.02 4.15 12.77
N SER A 182 32.83 4.22 11.46
CA SER A 182 32.70 5.46 10.69
C SER A 182 31.55 5.30 9.69
N ALA A 183 31.28 6.32 8.88
CA ALA A 183 30.33 6.22 7.78
C ALA A 183 30.74 5.15 6.73
N ASN A 184 32.03 4.87 6.58
CA ASN A 184 32.58 4.06 5.48
C ASN A 184 33.07 2.69 5.91
N SER A 185 33.36 2.50 7.20
CA SER A 185 34.02 1.29 7.66
C SER A 185 33.75 0.98 9.12
N VAL A 186 34.00 -0.27 9.49
CA VAL A 186 34.08 -0.72 10.88
C VAL A 186 35.48 -1.26 11.16
N GLY A 187 35.99 -1.02 12.37
CA GLY A 187 37.14 -1.74 12.90
C GLY A 187 36.68 -2.90 13.75
N VAL A 188 37.07 -4.12 13.38
CA VAL A 188 36.79 -5.36 14.11
C VAL A 188 38.08 -5.92 14.69
N TYR A 189 38.10 -6.12 16.00
CA TYR A 189 39.19 -6.77 16.72
C TYR A 189 38.79 -8.20 17.03
N MET A 190 39.63 -9.16 16.64
CA MET A 190 39.47 -10.56 17.02
C MET A 190 40.37 -10.86 18.20
N GLN A 191 39.79 -11.37 19.29
CA GLN A 191 40.49 -11.77 20.50
C GLN A 191 40.27 -13.26 20.80
N PHE A 192 41.29 -13.94 21.31
CA PHE A 192 41.26 -15.36 21.63
C PHE A 192 41.51 -15.59 23.15
N PRO A 193 41.03 -16.68 23.74
CA PRO A 193 41.36 -17.02 25.12
C PRO A 193 42.82 -17.49 25.20
N SER A 194 43.66 -16.71 25.88
CA SER A 194 45.07 -16.98 26.19
C SER A 194 46.03 -16.98 24.99
N GLY A 195 47.16 -16.27 25.13
CA GLY A 195 48.07 -15.82 24.08
C GLY A 195 48.86 -16.89 23.30
N GLY A 196 48.24 -18.01 22.93
CA GLY A 196 48.86 -19.01 22.08
C GLY A 196 48.00 -20.26 21.95
N SER A 197 47.08 -20.29 20.98
CA SER A 197 46.62 -21.50 20.31
C SER A 197 45.97 -21.15 18.98
N THR A 198 46.75 -21.36 17.92
CA THR A 198 46.44 -21.46 16.49
C THR A 198 45.22 -20.72 15.95
N THR A 199 45.48 -19.72 15.14
CA THR A 199 44.53 -19.12 14.22
C THR A 199 44.27 -19.98 13.01
N TRP A 200 43.01 -20.34 12.79
CA TRP A 200 42.59 -21.17 11.65
C TRP A 200 41.70 -20.38 10.70
N GLY A 201 42.20 -19.22 10.26
CA GLY A 201 41.53 -18.41 9.26
C GLY A 201 40.09 -18.03 9.61
N MET A 202 39.78 -17.90 10.90
CA MET A 202 38.47 -17.47 11.37
C MET A 202 38.12 -16.10 10.78
N THR A 203 36.86 -15.90 10.47
CA THR A 203 36.34 -14.62 10.00
C THR A 203 35.40 -14.04 11.06
N ALA A 204 34.91 -12.85 10.78
CA ALA A 204 33.82 -12.23 11.50
C ALA A 204 32.82 -11.71 10.47
N ASP A 205 31.58 -12.12 10.61
CA ASP A 205 30.46 -11.55 9.88
C ASP A 205 29.97 -10.32 10.64
N LEU A 206 29.54 -9.31 9.91
CA LEU A 206 29.12 -8.03 10.47
C LEU A 206 27.71 -7.71 9.99
N ILE A 207 26.89 -7.18 10.89
CA ILE A 207 25.68 -6.44 10.55
C ILE A 207 25.78 -5.01 11.09
N ALA A 208 25.42 -4.02 10.28
CA ALA A 208 25.48 -2.61 10.64
C ALA A 208 24.22 -1.86 10.24
N LEU A 209 23.89 -0.83 11.04
CA LEU A 209 22.77 0.09 10.83
C LEU A 209 23.27 1.53 10.87
N GLY A 210 22.74 2.36 9.99
CA GLY A 210 23.08 3.77 9.87
C GLY A 210 22.20 4.50 8.86
N ASN A 211 22.47 5.76 8.60
CA ASN A 211 21.79 6.57 7.59
C ASN A 211 22.74 7.61 6.99
#